data_AF-A0A420GBP5-F1
#
_entry.id   AF-A0A420GBP5-F1
#
_cell.length_a   1.000
_cell.length_b   1.000
_cell.length_c   1.000
_cell.angle_alpha   90.00
_cell.angle_beta   90.00
_cell.angle_gamma   90.00
#
_symmetry.space_group_name_H-M   'P 1'
#
loop_
_entity.id
_entity.type
_entity.pdbx_description
1 polymer ?
#
loop_
_entity_poly.entity_id
_entity_poly.type
_entity_poly.pdbx_seq_one_letter_code
_entity_poly.pdbx_strand_id
1 'polypeptide(L)'
;MEDLQNKDKSIKVIWNTIVSVFGIDYFEIVDFWDGDNFALGILRGDKLIYVSTWDMNNESSAEILCYVEFERENGNNDIPYTLIKKIQKISVNELVKEICVFLKTG
;
A
#
# COMPACT_ATOMS: atom_id res chain seq x y z
N MET A 1 -14.64 -9.71 -0.71
CA MET A 1 -13.30 -9.62 -0.12
C MET A 1 -13.50 -9.12 1.30
N GLU A 2 -13.46 -10.04 2.27
CA GLU A 2 -13.76 -9.75 3.67
C GLU A 2 -12.72 -8.77 4.28
N ASP A 3 -11.47 -8.85 3.81
CA ASP A 3 -10.32 -8.09 4.33
C ASP A 3 -10.42 -6.56 4.15
N LEU A 4 -11.25 -6.09 3.22
CA LEU A 4 -11.42 -4.66 2.94
C LEU A 4 -12.73 -4.09 3.50
N GLN A 5 -13.62 -4.91 4.05
CA GLN A 5 -14.97 -4.48 4.41
C GLN A 5 -14.94 -3.35 5.44
N ASN A 6 -14.02 -3.42 6.41
CA ASN A 6 -13.91 -2.47 7.52
C ASN A 6 -12.94 -1.31 7.24
N LYS A 7 -12.14 -1.39 6.17
CA LYS A 7 -11.18 -0.33 5.82
C LYS A 7 -11.89 0.98 5.48
N ASP A 8 -11.20 2.08 5.74
CA ASP A 8 -11.63 3.44 5.44
C ASP A 8 -11.88 3.62 3.93
N LYS A 9 -12.73 4.59 3.59
CA LYS A 9 -13.06 4.90 2.21
C LYS A 9 -11.81 5.24 1.39
N SER A 10 -10.83 5.94 1.98
CA SER A 10 -9.58 6.29 1.30
C SER A 10 -8.78 5.05 0.88
N ILE A 11 -8.65 4.06 1.77
CA ILE A 11 -7.99 2.78 1.47
C ILE A 11 -8.75 2.00 0.40
N LYS A 12 -10.08 1.98 0.45
CA LYS A 12 -10.91 1.36 -0.60
C LYS A 12 -10.69 2.02 -1.97
N VAL A 13 -10.57 3.35 -2.03
CA VAL A 13 -10.26 4.07 -3.28
C VAL A 13 -8.86 3.74 -3.79
N ILE A 14 -7.87 3.71 -2.91
CA ILE A 14 -6.50 3.33 -3.26
C ILE A 14 -6.46 1.91 -3.83
N TRP A 15 -7.08 0.95 -3.14
CA TRP A 15 -7.15 -0.44 -3.60
C TRP A 15 -7.82 -0.55 -4.98
N ASN A 16 -8.99 0.06 -5.15
CA ASN A 16 -9.69 0.02 -6.45
C ASN A 16 -8.83 0.61 -7.58
N THR A 17 -8.05 1.64 -7.29
CA THR A 17 -7.14 2.25 -8.26
C THR A 17 -6.00 1.30 -8.62
N ILE A 18 -5.39 0.65 -7.62
CA ILE A 18 -4.35 -0.38 -7.84
C ILE A 18 -4.93 -1.54 -8.67
N VAL A 19 -6.08 -2.07 -8.29
CA VAL A 19 -6.77 -3.16 -9.01
C VAL A 19 -7.11 -2.78 -10.44
N SER A 20 -7.50 -1.53 -10.71
CA SER A 20 -7.80 -1.08 -12.07
C SER A 20 -6.60 -1.15 -13.02
N VAL A 21 -5.38 -1.13 -12.47
CA VAL A 21 -4.13 -1.15 -13.23
C VAL A 21 -3.54 -2.56 -13.31
N PHE A 22 -3.56 -3.32 -12.21
CA PHE A 22 -2.87 -4.60 -12.11
C PHE A 22 -3.79 -5.83 -12.21
N GLY A 23 -5.09 -5.66 -11.95
CA GLY A 23 -6.04 -6.76 -11.75
C GLY A 23 -6.16 -7.18 -10.28
N ILE A 24 -7.31 -7.76 -9.94
CA ILE A 24 -7.68 -8.07 -8.55
C ILE A 24 -6.79 -9.14 -7.91
N ASP A 25 -6.34 -10.12 -8.70
CA ASP A 25 -5.54 -11.26 -8.24
C ASP A 25 -4.03 -11.03 -8.37
N TYR A 26 -3.61 -9.81 -8.71
CA TYR A 26 -2.19 -9.53 -8.93
C TYR A 26 -1.40 -9.51 -7.61
N PHE A 27 -2.01 -9.02 -6.54
CA PHE A 27 -1.41 -8.91 -5.22
C PHE A 27 -2.15 -9.77 -4.20
N GLU A 28 -1.39 -10.25 -3.21
CA GLU A 28 -1.97 -10.75 -1.97
C GLU A 28 -2.14 -9.59 -1.00
N ILE A 29 -3.29 -9.50 -0.34
CA ILE A 29 -3.50 -8.52 0.75
C ILE A 29 -2.91 -9.11 2.03
N VAL A 30 -2.12 -8.31 2.73
CA VAL A 30 -1.55 -8.66 4.04
C VAL A 30 -1.98 -7.61 5.06
N ASP A 31 -2.60 -8.06 6.15
CA ASP A 31 -2.98 -7.19 7.28
C ASP A 31 -2.01 -7.43 8.43
N PHE A 32 -1.23 -6.39 8.77
CA PHE A 32 -0.25 -6.47 9.85
C PHE A 32 -0.81 -5.99 11.19
N TRP A 33 -1.94 -5.27 11.18
CA TRP A 33 -2.49 -4.62 12.36
C TRP A 33 -4.00 -4.81 12.45
N ASP A 34 -4.42 -5.70 13.35
CA ASP A 34 -5.83 -5.93 13.64
C ASP A 34 -6.51 -4.61 14.06
N GLY A 35 -7.52 -4.21 13.27
CA GLY A 35 -8.32 -3.01 13.53
C GLY A 35 -7.78 -1.72 12.91
N ASP A 36 -6.64 -1.73 12.22
CA ASP A 36 -6.22 -0.56 11.43
C ASP A 36 -7.05 -0.46 10.15
N ASN A 37 -8.02 0.45 10.14
CA ASN A 37 -8.86 0.67 8.97
C ASN A 37 -8.22 1.61 7.94
N PHE A 38 -7.13 2.30 8.28
CA PHE A 38 -6.51 3.33 7.45
C PHE A 38 -5.18 2.87 6.84
N ALA A 39 -4.87 1.58 6.89
CA ALA A 39 -3.72 1.01 6.22
C ALA A 39 -4.03 -0.27 5.45
N LEU A 40 -3.18 -0.54 4.46
CA LEU A 40 -3.25 -1.70 3.59
C LEU A 40 -1.82 -2.14 3.25
N GLY A 41 -1.50 -3.41 3.55
CA GLY A 41 -0.34 -4.08 2.99
C GLY A 41 -0.72 -4.89 1.76
N ILE A 42 0.10 -4.82 0.71
CA ILE A 42 -0.01 -5.69 -0.47
C ILE A 42 1.34 -6.32 -0.79
N LEU A 43 1.32 -7.60 -1.15
CA LEU A 43 2.51 -8.41 -1.39
C LEU A 43 2.52 -8.94 -2.83
N ARG A 44 3.71 -8.93 -3.45
CA ARG A 44 3.98 -9.61 -4.73
C ARG A 44 5.37 -10.24 -4.72
N GLY A 45 5.44 -11.56 -4.55
CA GLY A 45 6.72 -12.25 -4.39
C GLY A 45 7.46 -11.72 -3.18
N ASP A 46 8.70 -11.27 -3.36
CA ASP A 46 9.57 -10.72 -2.31
C ASP A 46 9.28 -9.24 -1.97
N LYS A 47 8.29 -8.62 -2.61
CA LYS A 47 8.04 -7.16 -2.57
C LYS A 47 6.79 -6.85 -1.77
N LEU A 48 6.99 -6.16 -0.65
CA LEU A 48 5.93 -5.67 0.21
C LEU A 48 5.73 -4.17 -0.01
N ILE A 49 4.47 -3.76 -0.08
CA ILE A 49 4.08 -2.36 -0.22
C ILE A 49 3.04 -2.07 0.86
N TYR A 50 3.39 -1.20 1.80
CA TYR A 50 2.52 -0.77 2.88
C TYR A 50 2.03 0.65 2.59
N VAL A 51 0.72 0.85 2.61
CA VAL A 51 0.08 2.14 2.35
C VAL A 51 -0.77 2.54 3.55
N SER A 52 -0.66 3.79 3.99
CA SER A 52 -1.48 4.33 5.09
C SER A 52 -2.01 5.73 4.80
N THR A 53 -3.22 6.02 5.26
CA THR A 53 -3.91 7.32 5.13
C THR A 53 -4.22 7.99 6.47
N TRP A 54 -3.86 7.37 7.60
CA TRP A 54 -4.27 7.78 8.96
C TRP A 54 -4.02 9.26 9.30
N ASP A 55 -2.94 9.86 8.82
CA ASP A 55 -2.57 11.26 9.09
C ASP A 55 -2.48 12.13 7.81
N MET A 56 -3.06 11.64 6.71
CA MET A 56 -2.89 12.26 5.38
C MET A 56 -4.21 12.78 4.79
N ASN A 57 -5.33 12.49 5.44
CA ASN A 57 -6.65 13.01 5.10
C ASN A 57 -6.88 14.34 5.83
N ASN A 58 -6.26 15.42 5.35
CA ASN A 58 -6.64 16.76 5.78
C ASN A 58 -7.98 17.11 5.10
N GLU A 59 -8.98 17.56 5.86
CA GLU A 59 -10.36 17.81 5.36
C GLU A 59 -10.44 18.83 4.19
N SER A 60 -9.35 19.53 3.90
CA SER A 60 -9.25 20.59 2.90
C SER A 60 -8.66 20.17 1.54
N SER A 61 -8.12 18.95 1.39
CA SER A 61 -7.54 18.51 0.11
C SER A 61 -8.56 17.74 -0.75
N ALA A 62 -8.74 18.17 -2.00
CA ALA A 62 -9.56 17.45 -2.99
C ALA A 62 -8.96 16.11 -3.41
N GLU A 63 -7.70 15.85 -3.03
CA GLU A 63 -6.93 14.67 -3.39
C GLU A 63 -6.59 13.84 -2.15
N ILE A 64 -6.67 12.52 -2.28
CA ILE A 64 -6.23 11.57 -1.25
C ILE A 64 -4.70 11.49 -1.30
N LEU A 65 -4.08 11.83 -0.19
CA LEU A 65 -2.65 11.65 0.03
C LEU A 65 -2.42 10.44 0.94
N CYS A 66 -1.29 9.79 0.76
CA CYS A 66 -0.92 8.65 1.60
C CYS A 66 0.55 8.65 1.97
N TYR A 67 0.85 7.84 2.97
CA TYR A 67 2.17 7.35 3.29
C TYR A 67 2.37 6.00 2.60
N VAL A 68 3.57 5.74 2.07
CA VAL A 68 3.92 4.43 1.51
C VAL A 68 5.33 4.01 1.90
N GLU A 69 5.47 2.73 2.24
CA GLU A 69 6.73 2.02 2.37
C GLU A 69 6.81 0.91 1.33
N PHE A 70 7.97 0.81 0.69
CA PHE A 70 8.33 -0.25 -0.23
C PHE A 70 9.45 -1.06 0.40
N GLU A 71 9.21 -2.34 0.61
CA GLU A 71 10.11 -3.22 1.34
C GLU A 71 10.38 -4.50 0.56
N ARG A 72 11.53 -5.12 0.83
CA ARG A 72 11.87 -6.43 0.26
C ARG A 72 12.18 -7.44 1.33
N GLU A 73 11.73 -8.66 1.09
CA GLU A 73 12.09 -9.80 1.93
C GLU A 73 13.61 -10.00 1.93
N ASN A 74 14.20 -10.20 3.11
CA ASN A 74 15.65 -10.26 3.29
C ASN A 74 16.15 -11.61 3.87
N GLY A 75 15.23 -12.57 4.09
CA GLY A 75 15.54 -13.89 4.65
C GLY A 75 15.90 -13.90 6.14
N ASN A 76 15.73 -12.79 6.85
CA ASN A 76 15.93 -12.71 8.30
C ASN A 76 14.60 -12.98 9.03
N ASN A 77 14.53 -14.04 9.84
CA ASN A 77 13.31 -14.41 10.53
C ASN A 77 12.83 -13.38 11.58
N ASP A 78 13.74 -12.56 12.13
CA ASP A 78 13.39 -11.58 13.17
C ASP A 78 12.85 -10.27 12.57
N ILE A 79 13.38 -9.85 11.42
CA ILE A 79 12.96 -8.67 10.67
C ILE A 79 12.91 -9.05 9.19
N PRO A 80 11.81 -9.66 8.72
CA PRO A 80 11.76 -10.32 7.41
C PRO A 80 11.84 -9.37 6.24
N TYR A 81 11.59 -8.08 6.44
CA TYR A 81 11.57 -7.08 5.38
C TYR A 81 12.59 -5.96 5.64
N THR A 82 13.26 -5.53 4.57
CA THR A 82 14.14 -4.36 4.54
C THR A 82 13.44 -3.23 3.79
N LEU A 83 13.31 -2.08 4.44
CA LEU A 83 12.80 -0.86 3.81
C LEU A 83 13.72 -0.40 2.67
N ILE A 84 13.17 -0.33 1.46
CA ILE A 84 13.85 0.14 0.25
C ILE A 84 13.56 1.61 -0.01
N LYS A 85 12.30 2.02 0.13
CA LYS A 85 11.86 3.39 -0.12
C LYS A 85 10.68 3.73 0.75
N LYS A 86 10.64 4.95 1.27
CA LYS A 86 9.46 5.54 1.91
C LYS A 86 9.11 6.87 1.28
N ILE A 87 7.83 7.15 1.15
CA ILE A 87 7.32 8.40 0.60
C ILE A 87 6.18 8.88 1.49
N GLN A 88 6.21 10.15 1.86
CA GLN A 88 5.13 10.82 2.58
C GLN A 88 4.35 11.71 1.62
N LYS A 89 3.04 11.85 1.86
CA LYS A 89 2.15 12.74 1.10
C LYS A 89 2.19 12.49 -0.41
N ILE A 90 2.11 11.22 -0.81
CA ILE A 90 2.03 10.84 -2.22
C ILE A 90 0.57 10.75 -2.68
N SER A 91 0.27 11.27 -3.86
CA SER A 91 -1.03 11.11 -4.49
C SER A 91 -1.28 9.66 -4.91
N VAL A 92 -2.55 9.25 -5.01
CA VAL A 92 -2.88 7.89 -5.49
C VAL A 92 -2.32 7.62 -6.90
N ASN A 93 -2.33 8.63 -7.77
CA ASN A 93 -1.79 8.51 -9.13
C ASN A 93 -0.26 8.31 -9.14
N GLU A 94 0.47 9.02 -8.29
CA GLU A 94 1.92 8.82 -8.16
C GLU A 94 2.25 7.52 -7.45
N LEU A 95 1.46 7.11 -6.46
CA LEU A 95 1.61 5.81 -5.79
C LEU A 95 1.61 4.67 -6.81
N VAL A 96 0.65 4.65 -7.74
CA VAL A 96 0.59 3.61 -8.79
C VAL A 96 1.84 3.61 -9.68
N LYS A 97 2.38 4.80 -10.01
CA LYS A 97 3.63 4.90 -10.79
C LYS A 97 4.82 4.34 -10.01
N GLU A 98 4.89 4.63 -8.72
CA GLU A 98 5.95 4.15 -7.85
C GLU A 98 5.87 2.63 -7.63
N ILE A 99 4.66 2.07 -7.47
CA ILE A 99 4.42 0.62 -7.46
C ILE A 99 4.91 0.01 -8.78
N CYS A 100 4.56 0.60 -9.93
CA CYS A 100 5.03 0.13 -11.24
C CYS A 100 6.57 0.11 -11.34
N VAL A 101 7.24 1.13 -10.81
CA VAL A 101 8.71 1.20 -10.81
C VAL A 101 9.30 0.13 -9.90
N PHE A 102 8.79 0.01 -8.68
CA PHE A 102 9.29 -0.94 -7.69
C PHE A 102 9.12 -2.40 -8.11
N LEU A 103 8.03 -2.73 -8.80
CA LEU A 103 7.80 -4.09 -9.31
C LEU A 103 8.71 -4.44 -10.50
N LYS A 104 9.23 -3.45 -11.23
CA LYS A 104 10.16 -3.66 -12.35
C LYS A 104 11.61 -3.77 -11.92
N THR A 105 11.96 -3.28 -10.73
CA THR A 105 13.31 -3.42 -10.21
C THR A 105 13.49 -4.84 -9.67
N GLY A 106 14.50 -5.54 -10.22
CA GLY A 106 14.95 -6.85 -9.75
C GLY A 106 15.61 -6.75 -8.38
#